data_AF-A0A937TT52-F1
#
_entry.id   AF-A0A937TT52-F1
#
_cell.length_a   1.000
_cell.length_b   1.000
_cell.length_c   1.000
_cell.angle_alpha   90.00
_cell.angle_beta   90.00
_cell.angle_gamma   90.00
#
_symmetry.space_group_name_H-M   'P 1'
#
loop_
_entity.id
_entity.type
_entity.pdbx_description
1 polymer ?
#
loop_
_entity_poly.entity_id
_entity_poly.type
_entity_poly.pdbx_seq_one_letter_code
_entity_poly.pdbx_strand_id
1 'polypeptide(L)'
;MFDIEARGSTVGREVVGGLTTFMAMSYIIFVQIGLLGGLGEFDVKMDTGGVMMATCLAAAAATFLMGLLANYPIALAPGMGENFFFAVTLTPAVAKWGLGMDWQVSLALTACVGFIFLVLSFVGFRSAVLNTIPDALK
;
A
#
# COMPACT_ATOMS: atom_id res chain seq x y z
N MET A 1 26.46 2.14 4.22
CA MET A 1 25.02 1.95 3.95
C MET A 1 24.43 1.30 5.20
N PHE A 2 23.36 1.88 5.77
CA PHE A 2 22.77 1.61 7.10
C PHE A 2 23.54 2.06 8.36
N ASP A 3 24.87 2.16 8.33
CA ASP A 3 25.68 2.74 9.42
C ASP A 3 25.34 2.16 10.81
N ILE A 4 25.22 0.82 10.86
CA ILE A 4 24.62 0.08 11.99
C ILE A 4 25.38 0.34 13.29
N GLU A 5 26.71 0.39 13.26
CA GLU A 5 27.55 0.73 14.41
C GLU A 5 27.50 2.22 14.76
N ALA A 6 27.44 3.13 13.78
CA ALA A 6 27.26 4.56 14.04
C ALA A 6 25.89 4.90 14.64
N ARG A 7 24.88 4.04 14.40
CA ARG A 7 23.56 4.08 15.04
C ARG A 7 23.51 3.32 16.39
N GLY A 8 24.63 2.76 16.85
CA GLY A 8 24.73 2.03 18.13
C GLY A 8 23.97 0.70 18.15
N SER A 9 23.69 0.12 16.99
CA SER A 9 22.95 -1.15 16.84
C SER A 9 23.88 -2.30 16.45
N THR A 10 23.35 -3.52 16.49
CA THR A 10 24.05 -4.74 16.05
C THR A 10 23.20 -5.48 15.04
N VAL A 11 23.82 -6.27 14.16
CA VAL A 11 23.09 -7.07 13.16
C VAL A 11 21.99 -7.93 13.81
N GLY A 12 22.25 -8.49 14.99
CA GLY A 12 21.25 -9.25 15.75
C GLY A 12 20.06 -8.40 16.22
N ARG A 13 20.30 -7.17 16.69
CA ARG A 13 19.23 -6.23 17.07
C ARG A 13 18.39 -5.81 15.86
N GLU A 14 19.03 -5.56 14.72
CA GLU A 14 18.32 -5.22 13.47
C GLU A 14 17.42 -6.36 12.98
N VAL A 15 17.91 -7.61 13.03
CA VAL A 15 17.11 -8.79 12.65
C VAL A 15 15.90 -8.96 13.58
N VAL A 16 16.10 -8.84 14.89
CA VAL A 16 14.99 -8.93 15.86
C VAL A 16 14.00 -7.78 15.65
N GLY A 17 14.49 -6.56 15.45
CA GLY A 17 13.65 -5.39 15.14
C GLY A 17 12.80 -5.61 13.89
N GLY A 18 13.41 -6.08 12.80
CA GLY A 18 12.72 -6.43 11.57
C GLY A 18 11.65 -7.52 11.77
N LEU A 19 11.97 -8.57 12.54
CA LEU A 19 11.01 -9.62 12.87
C LEU A 19 9.84 -9.09 13.70
N THR A 20 10.10 -8.24 14.70
CA THR A 20 9.04 -7.60 15.49
C THR A 20 8.14 -6.72 14.62
N THR A 21 8.72 -5.92 13.72
CA THR A 21 7.94 -5.09 12.77
C THR A 21 7.13 -5.95 11.82
N PHE A 22 7.69 -7.05 11.30
CA PHE A 22 6.95 -8.01 10.47
C PHE A 22 5.74 -8.59 11.23
N MET A 23 5.95 -9.06 12.46
CA MET A 23 4.86 -9.62 13.27
C MET A 23 3.77 -8.58 13.55
N ALA A 24 4.15 -7.32 13.84
CA ALA A 24 3.20 -6.23 14.06
C ALA A 24 2.36 -5.90 12.82
N MET A 25 2.91 -6.05 11.61
CA MET A 25 2.20 -5.80 10.35
C MET A 25 1.49 -7.04 9.78
N SER A 26 1.80 -8.23 10.28
CA SER A 26 1.31 -9.51 9.72
C SER A 26 -0.22 -9.62 9.65
N TYR A 27 -0.94 -8.88 10.52
CA TYR A 27 -2.40 -8.81 10.49
C TYR A 27 -2.95 -8.33 9.12
N ILE A 28 -2.18 -7.53 8.38
CA ILE A 28 -2.54 -7.00 7.05
C ILE A 28 -2.80 -8.13 6.05
N ILE A 29 -2.09 -9.26 6.19
CA ILE A 29 -2.25 -10.43 5.33
C ILE A 29 -3.69 -10.95 5.42
N PHE A 30 -4.19 -11.14 6.64
CA PHE A 30 -5.55 -11.64 6.87
C PHE A 30 -6.60 -10.60 6.50
N VAL A 31 -6.34 -9.33 6.80
CA VAL A 31 -7.28 -8.25 6.50
C VAL A 31 -7.46 -8.05 4.99
N GLN A 32 -6.38 -8.12 4.20
CA GLN A 32 -6.47 -7.98 2.75
C GLN A 32 -7.19 -9.15 2.09
N ILE A 33 -6.94 -10.37 2.57
CA ILE A 33 -7.68 -11.56 2.14
C ILE A 33 -9.17 -11.41 2.47
N GLY A 34 -9.51 -10.97 3.68
CA GLY A 34 -10.90 -10.76 4.07
C GLY A 34 -11.60 -9.66 3.25
N LEU A 35 -10.87 -8.60 2.90
CA LEU A 35 -11.43 -7.46 2.15
C LEU A 35 -11.60 -7.74 0.65
N LEU A 36 -10.64 -8.43 0.02
CA LEU A 36 -10.58 -8.59 -1.44
C LEU A 36 -10.72 -10.04 -1.92
N GLY A 37 -10.46 -11.03 -1.06
CA GLY A 37 -10.33 -12.45 -1.44
C GLY A 37 -11.65 -13.24 -1.44
N GLY A 38 -12.81 -12.59 -1.57
CA GLY A 38 -14.11 -13.29 -1.57
C GLY A 38 -14.48 -14.05 -0.28
N LEU A 39 -13.66 -13.96 0.78
CA LEU A 39 -13.89 -14.56 2.09
C LEU A 39 -14.60 -13.61 3.08
N GLY A 40 -14.79 -12.35 2.71
CA GLY A 40 -15.49 -11.33 3.52
C GLY A 40 -16.81 -10.87 2.92
N GLU A 41 -17.38 -9.82 3.52
CA GLU A 41 -18.70 -9.27 3.13
C GLU A 41 -18.71 -8.53 1.78
N PHE A 42 -17.54 -8.16 1.26
CA PHE A 42 -17.44 -7.37 0.04
C PHE A 42 -17.41 -8.27 -1.20
N ASP A 43 -18.24 -7.97 -2.20
CA ASP A 43 -18.42 -8.78 -3.43
C ASP A 43 -17.23 -8.67 -4.41
N VAL A 44 -16.01 -8.51 -3.89
CA VAL A 44 -14.77 -8.52 -4.65
C VAL A 44 -14.33 -9.98 -4.75
N LYS A 45 -14.57 -10.60 -5.92
CA LYS A 45 -14.28 -12.03 -6.17
C LYS A 45 -12.84 -12.25 -6.67
N MET A 46 -11.85 -11.74 -5.95
CA MET A 46 -10.45 -12.03 -6.27
C MET A 46 -10.00 -13.34 -5.62
N ASP A 47 -9.03 -14.01 -6.25
CA ASP A 47 -8.42 -15.21 -5.69
C ASP A 47 -7.66 -14.88 -4.39
N THR A 48 -8.01 -15.55 -3.30
CA THR A 48 -7.40 -15.36 -1.98
C THR A 48 -5.89 -15.56 -2.00
N GLY A 49 -5.40 -16.60 -2.68
CA GLY A 49 -3.97 -16.89 -2.76
C GLY A 49 -3.22 -15.80 -3.53
N GLY A 50 -3.79 -15.34 -4.63
CA GLY A 50 -3.28 -14.24 -5.44
C GLY A 50 -3.23 -12.93 -4.68
N VAL A 51 -4.29 -12.56 -3.95
CA VAL A 51 -4.33 -11.34 -3.12
C VAL A 51 -3.27 -11.39 -2.02
N MET A 52 -3.13 -12.53 -1.34
CA MET A 52 -2.12 -12.74 -0.31
C MET A 52 -0.71 -12.54 -0.88
N MET A 53 -0.41 -13.25 -1.96
CA MET A 53 0.91 -13.22 -2.58
C MET A 53 1.25 -11.83 -3.12
N ALA A 54 0.30 -11.17 -3.80
CA ALA A 54 0.48 -9.82 -4.30
C ALA A 54 0.75 -8.81 -3.17
N THR A 55 0.00 -8.91 -2.07
CA THR A 55 0.17 -8.03 -0.90
C THR A 55 1.54 -8.21 -0.26
N CYS A 56 1.94 -9.46 0.02
CA CYS A 56 3.22 -9.77 0.64
C CYS A 56 4.39 -9.33 -0.24
N LEU A 57 4.34 -9.62 -1.54
CA LEU A 57 5.40 -9.24 -2.48
C LEU A 57 5.50 -7.73 -2.67
N ALA A 58 4.36 -7.03 -2.79
CA ALA A 58 4.34 -5.58 -2.94
C ALA A 58 4.86 -4.87 -1.69
N ALA A 59 4.44 -5.31 -0.49
CA ALA A 59 4.90 -4.74 0.78
C ALA A 59 6.39 -5.02 1.02
N ALA A 60 6.86 -6.24 0.70
CA ALA A 60 8.28 -6.57 0.75
C ALA A 60 9.08 -5.67 -0.20
N ALA A 61 8.68 -5.56 -1.47
CA ALA A 61 9.35 -4.72 -2.45
C ALA A 61 9.38 -3.24 -2.01
N ALA A 62 8.26 -2.68 -1.55
CA ALA A 62 8.19 -1.31 -1.06
C ALA A 62 9.09 -1.06 0.15
N THR A 63 9.09 -2.00 1.10
CA THR A 63 9.95 -1.92 2.29
C THR A 63 11.43 -2.06 1.93
N PHE A 64 11.78 -2.94 0.98
CA PHE A 64 13.15 -3.05 0.46
C PHE A 64 13.60 -1.78 -0.24
N LEU A 65 12.73 -1.17 -1.06
CA LEU A 65 13.04 0.10 -1.73
C LEU A 65 13.26 1.23 -0.71
N MET A 66 12.45 1.32 0.35
CA MET A 66 12.67 2.31 1.42
C MET A 66 13.97 2.07 2.19
N GLY A 67 14.28 0.81 2.50
CA GLY A 67 15.53 0.46 3.15
C GLY A 67 16.74 0.81 2.28
N LEU A 68 16.79 0.33 1.04
CA LEU A 68 17.99 0.41 0.20
C LEU A 68 18.16 1.76 -0.51
N LEU A 69 17.08 2.34 -1.07
CA LEU A 69 17.17 3.59 -1.83
C LEU A 69 17.02 4.81 -0.93
N ALA A 70 16.07 4.79 0.01
CA ALA A 70 15.82 5.93 0.88
C ALA A 70 16.65 5.89 2.19
N ASN A 71 17.32 4.78 2.50
CA ASN A 71 18.06 4.56 3.75
C ASN A 71 17.25 4.95 4.99
N TYR A 72 15.93 4.69 4.93
CA TYR A 72 14.95 5.14 5.91
C TYR A 72 14.25 3.94 6.56
N PRO A 73 14.29 3.80 7.89
CA PRO A 73 13.80 2.61 8.60
C PRO A 73 12.27 2.67 8.79
N ILE A 74 11.52 2.78 7.69
CA ILE A 74 10.06 2.66 7.69
C ILE A 74 9.66 1.42 6.90
N ALA A 75 8.88 0.56 7.53
CA ALA A 75 8.19 -0.50 6.84
C ALA A 75 6.96 0.04 6.12
N LEU A 76 6.82 -0.33 4.84
CA LEU A 76 5.70 0.07 4.02
C LEU A 76 4.78 -1.10 3.77
N ALA A 77 3.50 -0.85 3.98
CA ALA A 77 2.40 -1.77 3.76
C ALA A 77 1.24 -1.01 3.11
N PRO A 78 0.28 -1.70 2.48
CA PRO A 78 -0.80 -1.02 1.76
C PRO A 78 -1.66 -0.16 2.70
N GLY A 79 -2.01 1.04 2.23
CA GLY A 79 -2.88 1.96 2.94
C GLY A 79 -4.31 1.43 3.01
N MET A 80 -4.77 1.13 4.22
CA MET A 80 -6.08 0.52 4.43
C MET A 80 -7.26 1.36 3.91
N GLY A 81 -7.17 2.69 3.95
CA GLY A 81 -8.24 3.57 3.45
C GLY A 81 -8.51 3.43 1.95
N GLU A 82 -7.45 3.35 1.15
CA GLU A 82 -7.55 3.15 -0.31
C GLU A 82 -8.11 1.76 -0.64
N ASN A 83 -7.71 0.73 0.11
CA ASN A 83 -8.22 -0.62 -0.07
C ASN A 83 -9.73 -0.69 0.23
N PHE A 84 -10.18 -0.01 1.28
CA PHE A 84 -11.61 0.10 1.57
C PHE A 84 -12.34 0.87 0.48
N PHE A 85 -11.84 2.03 0.05
CA PHE A 85 -12.43 2.78 -1.06
C PHE A 85 -12.58 1.91 -2.32
N PHE A 86 -11.53 1.16 -2.66
CA PHE A 86 -11.51 0.22 -3.78
C PHE A 86 -12.64 -0.82 -3.68
N ALA A 87 -12.77 -1.47 -2.53
CA ALA A 87 -13.72 -2.56 -2.34
C ALA A 87 -15.18 -2.08 -2.19
N VAL A 88 -15.40 -0.97 -1.48
CA VAL A 88 -16.76 -0.54 -1.08
C VAL A 88 -17.35 0.52 -2.01
N THR A 89 -16.51 1.29 -2.70
CA THR A 89 -16.96 2.42 -3.53
C THR A 89 -16.65 2.19 -5.00
N LEU A 90 -15.39 1.92 -5.33
CA LEU A 90 -14.94 1.86 -6.73
C LEU A 90 -15.49 0.62 -7.44
N THR A 91 -15.26 -0.56 -6.88
CA THR A 91 -15.66 -1.82 -7.51
C THR A 91 -17.18 -1.91 -7.71
N PRO A 92 -18.03 -1.54 -6.73
CA PRO A 92 -19.48 -1.49 -6.93
C PRO A 92 -19.92 -0.42 -7.94
N ALA A 93 -19.21 0.70 -8.04
CA ALA A 93 -19.50 1.72 -9.05
C ALA A 93 -19.19 1.22 -10.47
N VAL A 94 -18.07 0.50 -10.64
CA VAL A 94 -17.70 -0.14 -11.92
C VAL A 94 -18.63 -1.30 -12.25
N ALA A 95 -19.11 -2.05 -11.27
CA ALA A 95 -20.08 -3.15 -11.48
C ALA A 95 -21.37 -2.69 -12.17
N LYS A 96 -21.79 -1.44 -11.94
CA LYS A 96 -22.94 -0.83 -12.62
C LYS A 96 -22.74 -0.67 -14.14
N TRP A 97 -21.51 -0.78 -14.63
CA TRP A 97 -21.22 -0.73 -16.07
C TRP A 97 -21.56 -2.04 -16.78
N GLY A 98 -21.84 -3.13 -16.05
CA GLY A 98 -22.32 -4.39 -16.61
C GLY A 98 -21.28 -5.16 -17.41
N LEU A 99 -19.99 -4.92 -17.17
CA LEU A 99 -18.87 -5.52 -17.92
C LEU A 99 -18.50 -6.93 -17.41
N GLY A 100 -18.94 -7.31 -16.21
CA GLY A 100 -18.64 -8.62 -15.60
C GLY A 100 -17.17 -8.81 -15.20
N MET A 101 -16.37 -7.74 -15.21
CA MET A 101 -14.93 -7.72 -14.90
C MET A 101 -14.61 -6.60 -13.90
N ASP A 102 -15.41 -6.49 -12.85
CA ASP A 102 -15.51 -5.26 -12.07
C ASP A 102 -14.23 -4.97 -11.28
N TRP A 103 -13.61 -6.00 -10.71
CA TRP A 103 -12.36 -5.85 -9.95
C TRP A 103 -11.15 -5.64 -10.88
N GLN A 104 -11.11 -6.28 -12.05
CA GLN A 104 -10.04 -6.11 -13.03
C GLN A 104 -10.02 -4.69 -13.59
N VAL A 105 -11.20 -4.17 -13.96
CA VAL A 105 -11.36 -2.80 -14.45
C VAL A 105 -11.05 -1.80 -13.34
N SER A 106 -11.49 -2.07 -12.11
CA SER A 106 -11.15 -1.22 -10.96
C SER A 106 -9.64 -1.19 -10.70
N LEU A 107 -8.93 -2.32 -10.78
CA LEU A 107 -7.47 -2.36 -10.63
C LEU A 107 -6.76 -1.56 -11.73
N ALA A 108 -7.21 -1.70 -12.98
CA ALA A 108 -6.66 -0.94 -14.10
C ALA A 108 -6.86 0.56 -13.89
N LEU A 109 -8.05 0.98 -13.44
CA LEU A 109 -8.34 2.38 -13.16
C LEU A 109 -7.46 2.91 -12.01
N THR A 110 -7.32 2.16 -10.92
CA THR A 110 -6.44 2.51 -9.79
C THR A 110 -4.98 2.63 -10.24
N ALA A 111 -4.50 1.73 -11.09
CA ALA A 111 -3.15 1.82 -11.65
C ALA A 111 -2.97 3.09 -12.50
N CYS A 112 -3.93 3.42 -13.37
CA CYS A 112 -3.91 4.65 -14.15
C CYS A 112 -3.88 5.91 -13.26
N VAL A 113 -4.71 5.96 -12.22
CA VAL A 113 -4.69 7.06 -11.24
C VAL A 113 -3.34 7.14 -10.53
N GLY A 114 -2.74 6.01 -10.16
CA GLY A 114 -1.41 5.95 -9.58
C GLY A 114 -0.34 6.54 -10.50
N PHE A 115 -0.37 6.23 -11.79
CA PHE A 115 0.55 6.82 -12.77
C PHE A 115 0.32 8.33 -12.94
N ILE A 116 -0.93 8.77 -13.02
CA ILE A 116 -1.26 10.20 -13.10
C ILE A 116 -0.74 10.93 -11.85
N PHE A 117 -0.98 10.38 -10.66
CA PHE A 117 -0.51 10.94 -9.40
C PHE A 117 1.02 11.01 -9.33
N LEU A 118 1.71 9.97 -9.80
CA LEU A 118 3.16 9.94 -9.88
C LEU A 118 3.70 11.05 -10.80
N VAL A 119 3.10 11.24 -11.98
CA VAL A 119 3.46 12.36 -12.89
C VAL A 119 3.19 13.71 -12.22
N LEU A 120 2.01 13.91 -11.62
CA LEU A 120 1.67 15.16 -10.92
C LEU A 120 2.64 15.46 -9.76
N SER A 121 3.08 14.43 -9.06
CA SER A 121 4.06 14.54 -7.97
C SER A 121 5.40 15.10 -8.49
N PHE A 122 5.87 14.64 -9.65
CA PHE A 122 7.09 15.17 -10.28
C PHE A 122 6.94 16.61 -10.78
N VAL A 123 5.74 17.02 -11.18
CA VAL A 123 5.45 18.40 -11.65
C VAL A 123 5.34 19.39 -10.48
N GLY A 124 5.44 18.94 -9.22
CA GLY A 124 5.41 19.80 -8.04
C GLY A 124 4.01 20.15 -7.55
N PHE A 125 2.97 19.48 -8.07
CA PHE A 125 1.57 19.65 -7.63
C PHE A 125 1.42 19.45 -6.11
N ARG A 126 2.16 18.50 -5.54
CA ARG A 126 2.22 18.26 -4.09
C ARG A 126 2.61 19.52 -3.31
N SER A 127 3.61 20.28 -3.79
CA SER A 127 4.07 21.50 -3.12
C SER A 127 3.05 22.64 -3.27
N ALA A 128 2.40 22.73 -4.43
CA ALA A 128 1.35 23.72 -4.68
C ALA A 128 0.14 23.53 -3.74
N VAL A 129 -0.33 22.30 -3.56
CA VAL A 129 -1.44 21.98 -2.64
C VAL A 129 -1.07 22.30 -1.20
N LEU A 130 0.13 21.91 -0.74
CA LEU A 130 0.59 22.20 0.62
C LEU A 130 0.75 23.70 0.90
N ASN A 131 1.03 24.51 -0.12
CA ASN A 131 1.13 25.96 0.01
C ASN A 131 -0.23 26.67 -0.02
N THR A 132 -1.28 26.00 -0.50
CA THR A 132 -2.66 26.51 -0.42
C THR A 132 -3.34 26.24 0.91
N ILE A 133 -2.80 25.34 1.75
CA ILE A 133 -3.31 25.10 3.10
C ILE A 133 -2.81 26.23 4.01
N PRO A 134 -3.71 27.00 4.66
CA PRO A 134 -3.30 28.06 5.59
C PRO A 134 -2.42 27.49 6.71
N ASP A 135 -1.39 28.23 7.12
CA ASP A 135 -0.42 27.75 8.13
C ASP A 135 -1.07 27.39 9.49
N ALA A 136 -2.30 27.83 9.74
CA ALA A 136 -3.09 27.43 10.91
C ALA A 136 -3.60 25.97 10.87
N LEU A 137 -3.57 25.30 9.71
CA LEU A 137 -4.04 23.93 9.46
C LEU A 137 -2.93 23.01 8.93
N LYS A 138 -1.70 23.51 8.87
CA LYS A 138 -0.51 22.81 8.38
C LYS A 138 0.21 22.13 9.54
#